data_AF-A0A6S8PND2-F1
#
_entry.id   AF-A0A6S8PND2-F1
#
_cell.length_a   1.000
_cell.length_b   1.000
_cell.length_c   1.000
_cell.angle_alpha   90.00
_cell.angle_beta   90.00
_cell.angle_gamma   90.00
#
_symmetry.space_group_name_H-M   'P 1'
#
loop_
_entity.id
_entity.type
_entity.pdbx_description
1 polymer ?
#
loop_
_entity_poly.entity_id
_entity_poly.type
_entity_poly.pdbx_seq_one_letter_code
_entity_poly.pdbx_strand_id
1 'polypeptide(L)'
;MNEASIPAIPGTLHGRDNPNAQARDARILARRKRIQDRLATLREGDVIGGKEGEKKEEIGKGKQQLVDSRRRLYRVKLRTDQDASAVRVAGDERETAHRAMEEMARQELRGKLLAEAEQSARHNAAVAMRWADLFSIEVPQDLYQEIEKQRQSCQKLISSKDKLISEIKSELKKKDDEFVRTLKKQAEDIDTLLQFMSRQFVEMQNAYKDELDEIENAFLAERDNTLLSGNKTEIEKLFKTRYEREDQHLNSYLATVAKYQDILEDLRKSDAEDYHILKIRLETDIQNLEQHLEAMRATYQLNTEKLEYNYRVLVERDHENQATINQQKRKISRQRDILSSLKSRYLETDRKYMEENMRLTDEYKRITEQFKDLQGKFRHFELVDTKKYTEVWSMKEAEVAAKVKLLLQADKVIHEQQLGWAWLPPDDALFLPAWQQASSPARPGSVAPSTRPGSRKQRGQTQGAGEAGQVEQGQEEKEGGGQQQ
;
A
#
# COMPACT_ATOMS: atom_id res chain seq x y z
N MET A 1 -29.08 88.66 120.80
CA MET A 1 -30.50 88.73 120.43
C MET A 1 -30.82 87.44 119.68
N ASN A 2 -31.02 86.36 120.45
CA ASN A 2 -32.32 85.76 120.83
C ASN A 2 -32.73 84.75 119.74
N GLU A 3 -32.50 83.45 119.97
CA GLU A 3 -33.46 82.50 120.60
C GLU A 3 -34.68 82.23 119.69
N ALA A 4 -35.18 81.01 119.43
CA ALA A 4 -34.92 79.68 119.98
C ALA A 4 -35.67 78.60 119.15
N SER A 5 -35.32 77.35 119.42
CA SER A 5 -36.17 76.14 119.53
C SER A 5 -36.65 75.33 118.30
N ILE A 6 -36.32 74.03 118.43
CA ILE A 6 -36.66 72.80 117.69
C ILE A 6 -38.11 72.34 118.06
N PRO A 7 -38.79 71.44 117.32
CA PRO A 7 -38.67 69.99 117.61
C PRO A 7 -38.76 69.03 116.40
N ALA A 8 -38.33 67.77 116.63
CA ALA A 8 -38.59 66.54 115.83
C ALA A 8 -40.11 66.20 115.81
N ILE A 9 -40.72 65.31 114.99
CA ILE A 9 -40.58 63.84 114.79
C ILE A 9 -41.34 63.40 113.45
N PRO A 10 -41.74 62.14 113.16
CA PRO A 10 -41.18 61.19 112.16
C PRO A 10 -42.08 60.78 110.96
N GLY A 11 -41.52 59.99 110.02
CA GLY A 11 -42.19 58.77 109.53
C GLY A 11 -42.86 58.75 108.14
N THR A 12 -42.54 57.68 107.40
CA THR A 12 -43.35 56.92 106.42
C THR A 12 -43.45 57.38 104.96
N LEU A 13 -42.70 56.64 104.13
CA LEU A 13 -43.03 56.08 102.81
C LEU A 13 -44.36 56.52 102.18
N HIS A 14 -44.29 57.09 100.96
CA HIS A 14 -45.14 56.67 99.84
C HIS A 14 -44.47 57.01 98.51
N GLY A 15 -44.19 55.97 97.73
CA GLY A 15 -43.73 56.10 96.35
C GLY A 15 -44.72 56.89 95.51
N ARG A 16 -44.18 57.81 94.70
CA ARG A 16 -44.83 58.23 93.47
C ARG A 16 -43.86 57.92 92.35
N ASP A 17 -43.98 56.69 91.85
CA ASP A 17 -43.45 56.32 90.55
C ASP A 17 -43.94 57.34 89.54
N ASN A 18 -43.01 58.13 89.00
CA ASN A 18 -43.30 59.05 87.91
C ASN A 18 -43.28 58.23 86.60
N PRO A 19 -44.44 57.91 86.00
CA PRO A 19 -44.50 57.05 84.80
C PRO A 19 -43.77 57.65 83.60
N ASN A 20 -43.40 58.94 83.64
CA ASN A 20 -42.69 59.63 82.57
C ASN A 20 -41.16 59.37 82.57
N ALA A 21 -40.57 59.04 83.73
CA ALA A 21 -39.14 58.72 83.84
C ALA A 21 -38.84 57.31 83.28
N GLN A 22 -39.66 56.33 83.67
CA GLN A 22 -39.56 54.96 83.15
C GLN A 22 -39.82 54.91 81.63
N ALA A 23 -40.76 55.72 81.12
CA ALA A 23 -41.02 55.84 79.67
C ALA A 23 -39.90 56.56 78.90
N ARG A 24 -39.10 57.40 79.56
CA ARG A 24 -37.92 58.06 78.98
C ARG A 24 -36.74 57.07 78.93
N ASP A 25 -36.50 56.34 80.01
CA ASP A 25 -35.43 55.35 80.09
C ASP A 25 -35.68 54.15 79.16
N ALA A 26 -36.93 53.70 79.06
CA ALA A 26 -37.34 52.70 78.07
C ALA A 26 -37.11 53.19 76.62
N ARG A 27 -37.33 54.49 76.35
CA ARG A 27 -37.03 55.09 75.03
C ARG A 27 -35.54 55.18 74.74
N ILE A 28 -34.72 55.49 75.74
CA ILE A 28 -33.26 55.56 75.62
C ILE A 28 -32.69 54.16 75.39
N LEU A 29 -33.18 53.15 76.11
CA LEU A 29 -32.81 51.74 75.93
C LEU A 29 -33.23 51.21 74.55
N ALA A 30 -34.45 51.49 74.11
CA ALA A 30 -34.91 51.11 72.77
C ALA A 30 -34.10 51.80 71.66
N ARG A 31 -33.67 53.05 71.86
CA ARG A 31 -32.80 53.76 70.92
C ARG A 31 -31.39 53.17 70.91
N ARG A 32 -30.81 52.83 72.07
CA ARG A 32 -29.51 52.15 72.16
C ARG A 32 -29.55 50.77 71.49
N LYS A 33 -30.62 50.00 71.70
CA LYS A 33 -30.82 48.69 71.06
C LYS A 33 -30.92 48.82 69.54
N ARG A 34 -31.70 49.78 69.02
CA ARG A 34 -31.75 50.07 67.58
C ARG A 34 -30.40 50.50 67.00
N ILE A 35 -29.60 51.28 67.73
CA ILE A 35 -28.26 51.69 67.28
C ILE A 35 -27.31 50.48 67.27
N GLN A 36 -27.39 49.61 68.28
CA GLN A 36 -26.65 48.36 68.34
C GLN A 36 -27.04 47.41 67.20
N ASP A 37 -28.32 47.23 66.95
CA ASP A 37 -28.82 46.40 65.85
C ASP A 37 -28.40 47.00 64.50
N ARG A 38 -28.44 48.33 64.34
CA ARG A 38 -27.97 49.00 63.11
C ARG A 38 -26.46 48.83 62.91
N LEU A 39 -25.66 48.90 63.98
CA LEU A 39 -24.22 48.62 63.95
C LEU A 39 -23.91 47.14 63.70
N ALA A 40 -24.73 46.22 64.21
CA ALA A 40 -24.63 44.80 63.92
C ALA A 40 -24.96 44.49 62.46
N THR A 41 -26.04 45.07 61.93
CA THR A 41 -26.38 44.95 60.49
C THR A 41 -25.37 45.64 59.58
N LEU A 42 -24.67 46.69 60.04
CA LEU A 42 -23.58 47.30 59.29
C LEU A 42 -22.33 46.41 59.30
N ARG A 43 -22.06 45.71 60.41
CA ARG A 43 -20.99 44.70 60.51
C ARG A 43 -21.30 43.43 59.71
N GLU A 44 -22.56 43.04 59.59
CA GLU A 44 -23.00 41.93 58.74
C GLU A 44 -23.10 42.33 57.26
N GLY A 45 -23.46 43.59 56.98
CA GLY A 45 -23.55 44.15 55.62
C GLY A 45 -22.21 44.38 54.93
N ASP A 46 -21.10 44.46 55.69
CA ASP A 46 -19.73 44.53 55.16
C ASP A 46 -19.11 43.15 54.84
N VAL A 47 -19.84 42.05 55.09
CA VAL A 47 -19.37 40.67 54.84
C VAL A 47 -20.03 40.03 53.60
N ILE A 48 -21.04 40.67 53.00
CA ILE A 48 -21.70 40.21 51.77
C ILE A 48 -21.22 41.04 50.58
N GLY A 49 -19.90 41.01 50.39
CA GLY A 49 -19.19 41.53 49.22
C GLY A 49 -17.99 40.65 48.88
N GLY A 50 -18.06 39.36 49.25
CA GLY A 50 -17.04 38.38 48.92
C GLY A 50 -17.11 38.00 47.46
N LYS A 51 -16.12 38.46 46.68
CA LYS A 51 -15.75 37.84 45.40
C LYS A 51 -15.54 36.33 45.61
N GLU A 52 -16.55 35.53 45.24
CA GLU A 52 -16.35 34.12 44.99
C GLU A 52 -15.49 33.98 43.72
N GLY A 53 -14.22 33.63 43.90
CA GLY A 53 -13.32 33.33 42.77
C GLY A 53 -11.85 33.71 42.95
N GLU A 54 -11.46 34.40 44.01
CA GLU A 54 -10.03 34.49 44.35
C GLU A 54 -9.67 33.21 45.12
N LYS A 55 -9.02 32.26 44.42
CA LYS A 55 -8.15 31.29 45.09
C LYS A 55 -7.36 32.09 46.11
N LYS A 56 -7.62 31.91 47.41
CA LYS A 56 -6.72 32.43 48.44
C LYS A 56 -5.36 31.85 48.06
N GLU A 57 -4.49 32.68 47.50
CA GLU A 57 -3.08 32.35 47.42
C GLU A 57 -2.72 31.92 48.84
N GLU A 58 -2.38 30.66 49.02
CA GLU A 58 -1.88 30.19 50.30
C GLU A 58 -0.74 31.14 50.64
N ILE A 59 -0.95 31.94 51.69
CA ILE A 59 0.02 32.93 52.12
C ILE A 59 1.26 32.10 52.46
N GLY A 60 2.30 32.25 51.63
CA GLY A 60 3.57 31.53 51.81
C GLY A 60 4.05 31.66 53.25
N LYS A 61 4.69 30.62 53.78
CA LYS A 61 5.09 30.54 55.19
C LYS A 61 5.91 31.77 55.61
N GLY A 62 6.75 32.31 54.74
CA GLY A 62 7.48 33.56 54.97
C GLY A 62 6.58 34.80 55.06
N LYS A 63 5.55 34.90 54.22
CA LYS A 63 4.56 35.99 54.29
C LYS A 63 3.71 35.91 55.56
N GLN A 64 3.36 34.71 56.00
CA GLN A 64 2.64 34.50 57.26
C GLN A 64 3.52 34.91 58.45
N GLN A 65 4.81 34.52 58.42
CA GLN A 65 5.77 34.90 59.45
C GLN A 65 5.93 36.43 59.56
N LEU A 66 5.97 37.16 58.45
CA LEU A 66 5.99 38.63 58.43
C LEU A 66 4.83 39.26 59.23
N VAL A 67 3.63 38.72 59.08
CA VAL A 67 2.44 39.22 59.78
C VAL A 67 2.56 38.96 61.29
N ASP A 68 3.02 37.78 61.66
CA ASP A 68 3.15 37.39 63.07
C ASP A 68 4.31 38.13 63.77
N SER A 69 5.43 38.34 63.07
CA SER A 69 6.54 39.19 63.51
C SER A 69 6.09 40.62 63.76
N ARG A 70 5.32 41.21 62.84
CA ARG A 70 4.78 42.57 63.02
C ARG A 70 3.86 42.67 64.24
N ARG A 71 3.04 41.64 64.51
CA ARG A 71 2.18 41.57 65.70
C ARG A 71 2.98 41.44 67.00
N ARG A 72 4.09 40.69 66.99
CA ARG A 72 4.99 40.56 68.14
C ARG A 72 5.70 41.89 68.44
N LEU A 73 6.26 42.54 67.42
CA LEU A 73 6.88 43.86 67.54
C LEU A 73 5.91 44.92 68.08
N TYR A 74 4.66 44.92 67.61
CA TYR A 74 3.65 45.86 68.11
C TYR A 74 3.34 45.64 69.60
N ARG A 75 3.31 44.38 70.07
CA ARG A 75 3.12 44.06 71.50
C ARG A 75 4.30 44.53 72.36
N VAL A 76 5.54 44.32 71.91
CA VAL A 76 6.73 44.79 72.62
C VAL A 76 6.75 46.33 72.68
N LYS A 77 6.44 47.00 71.57
CA LYS A 77 6.33 48.45 71.53
C LYS A 77 5.27 48.96 72.51
N LEU A 78 4.06 48.40 72.49
CA LEU A 78 2.98 48.84 73.36
C LEU A 78 3.34 48.69 74.83
N ARG A 79 3.95 47.56 75.22
CA ARG A 79 4.40 47.31 76.60
C ARG A 79 5.45 48.33 77.04
N THR A 80 6.46 48.56 76.20
CA THR A 80 7.55 49.49 76.54
C THR A 80 7.09 50.96 76.59
N ASP A 81 6.14 51.35 75.72
CA ASP A 81 5.50 52.67 75.76
C ASP A 81 4.66 52.85 77.04
N GLN A 82 4.01 51.79 77.53
CA GLN A 82 3.27 51.81 78.80
C GLN A 82 4.19 52.03 80.00
N ASP A 83 5.35 51.38 80.06
CA ASP A 83 6.31 51.53 81.15
C ASP A 83 6.84 52.98 81.25
N ALA A 84 7.17 53.60 80.11
CA ALA A 84 7.58 55.01 80.08
C ALA A 84 6.43 55.98 80.42
N SER A 85 5.21 55.67 79.96
CA SER A 85 4.02 56.47 80.27
C SER A 85 3.65 56.39 81.76
N ALA A 86 3.87 55.25 82.42
CA ALA A 86 3.57 55.06 83.84
C ALA A 86 4.36 56.02 84.74
N VAL A 87 5.65 56.28 84.44
CA VAL A 87 6.45 57.25 85.20
C VAL A 87 5.89 58.66 85.05
N ARG A 88 5.48 59.04 83.83
CA ARG A 88 4.88 60.35 83.58
C ARG A 88 3.57 60.53 84.34
N VAL A 89 2.68 59.54 84.28
CA VAL A 89 1.39 59.56 84.99
C VAL A 89 1.61 59.65 86.50
N ALA A 90 2.54 58.87 87.06
CA ALA A 90 2.88 58.94 88.48
C ALA A 90 3.49 60.30 88.90
N GLY A 91 4.20 60.97 87.99
CA GLY A 91 4.68 62.34 88.18
C GLY A 91 3.53 63.35 88.22
N ASP A 92 2.61 63.27 87.26
CA ASP A 92 1.43 64.15 87.18
C ASP A 92 0.50 63.97 88.39
N GLU A 93 0.28 62.74 88.84
CA GLU A 93 -0.50 62.41 90.06
C GLU A 93 0.14 63.02 91.32
N ARG A 94 1.47 63.00 91.43
CA ARG A 94 2.17 63.62 92.57
C ARG A 94 2.11 65.14 92.53
N GLU A 95 2.29 65.75 91.37
CA GLU A 95 2.23 67.20 91.20
C GLU A 95 0.81 67.74 91.50
N THR A 96 -0.23 67.03 91.04
CA THR A 96 -1.62 67.39 91.36
C THR A 96 -1.90 67.28 92.87
N ALA A 97 -1.41 66.23 93.54
CA ALA A 97 -1.51 66.09 94.99
C ALA A 97 -0.74 67.19 95.73
N HIS A 98 0.46 67.56 95.27
CA HIS A 98 1.26 68.64 95.84
C HIS A 98 0.53 69.98 95.73
N ARG A 99 -0.06 70.32 94.56
CA ARG A 99 -0.84 71.56 94.39
C ARG A 99 -2.02 71.64 95.34
N ALA A 100 -2.75 70.54 95.54
CA ALA A 100 -3.86 70.49 96.48
C ALA A 100 -3.40 70.76 97.92
N MET A 101 -2.28 70.14 98.35
CA MET A 101 -1.71 70.40 99.68
C MET A 101 -1.19 71.83 99.83
N GLU A 102 -0.55 72.39 98.81
CA GLU A 102 -0.02 73.76 98.82
C GLU A 102 -1.15 74.78 98.95
N GLU A 103 -2.26 74.56 98.24
CA GLU A 103 -3.43 75.44 98.29
C GLU A 103 -4.09 75.42 99.68
N MET A 104 -4.21 74.25 100.31
CA MET A 104 -4.71 74.11 101.68
C MET A 104 -3.80 74.83 102.69
N ALA A 105 -2.48 74.63 102.61
CA ALA A 105 -1.53 75.31 103.50
C ALA A 105 -1.57 76.84 103.33
N ARG A 106 -1.69 77.32 102.09
CA ARG A 106 -1.81 78.75 101.77
C ARG A 106 -3.09 79.34 102.35
N GLN A 107 -4.21 78.62 102.32
CA GLN A 107 -5.46 79.05 102.94
C GLN A 107 -5.34 79.11 104.47
N GLU A 108 -4.69 78.13 105.10
CA GLU A 108 -4.47 78.10 106.54
C GLU A 108 -3.61 79.29 107.01
N LEU A 109 -2.49 79.56 106.31
CA LEU A 109 -1.62 80.69 106.62
C LEU A 109 -2.36 82.04 106.47
N ARG A 110 -3.15 82.19 105.40
CA ARG A 110 -4.00 83.39 105.21
C ARG A 110 -4.98 83.58 106.37
N GLY A 111 -5.60 82.49 106.84
CA GLY A 111 -6.47 82.53 108.01
C GLY A 111 -5.76 83.02 109.27
N LYS A 112 -4.56 82.50 109.56
CA LYS A 112 -3.73 82.93 110.71
C LYS A 112 -3.33 84.40 110.62
N LEU A 113 -2.92 84.86 109.43
CA LEU A 113 -2.56 86.26 109.20
C LEU A 113 -3.72 87.21 109.42
N LEU A 114 -4.92 86.86 108.93
CA LEU A 114 -6.13 87.67 109.14
C LEU A 114 -6.53 87.71 110.62
N ALA A 115 -6.48 86.58 111.32
CA ALA A 115 -6.78 86.52 112.75
C ALA A 115 -5.82 87.37 113.59
N GLU A 116 -4.50 87.28 113.33
CA GLU A 116 -3.50 88.11 114.02
C GLU A 116 -3.67 89.59 113.65
N ALA A 117 -4.00 89.93 112.40
CA ALA A 117 -4.26 91.31 112.00
C ALA A 117 -5.48 91.90 112.72
N GLU A 118 -6.58 91.15 112.83
CA GLU A 118 -7.77 91.56 113.55
C GLU A 118 -7.51 91.69 115.06
N GLN A 119 -6.83 90.71 115.66
CA GLN A 119 -6.45 90.74 117.07
C GLN A 119 -5.48 91.89 117.37
N SER A 120 -4.47 92.10 116.51
CA SER A 120 -3.52 93.20 116.62
C SER A 120 -4.20 94.55 116.46
N ALA A 121 -5.16 94.69 115.55
CA ALA A 121 -5.90 95.93 115.36
C ALA A 121 -6.74 96.27 116.61
N ARG A 122 -7.45 95.28 117.17
CA ARG A 122 -8.22 95.43 118.42
C ARG A 122 -7.32 95.83 119.60
N HIS A 123 -6.20 95.14 119.79
CA HIS A 123 -5.26 95.44 120.88
C HIS A 123 -4.58 96.80 120.70
N ASN A 124 -4.19 97.17 119.47
CA ASN A 124 -3.64 98.51 119.18
C ASN A 124 -4.64 99.62 119.46
N ALA A 125 -5.91 99.45 119.06
CA ALA A 125 -6.96 100.43 119.35
C ALA A 125 -7.18 100.59 120.87
N ALA A 126 -7.19 99.49 121.62
CA ALA A 126 -7.31 99.53 123.08
C ALA A 126 -6.12 100.23 123.76
N VAL A 127 -4.89 99.99 123.29
CA VAL A 127 -3.69 100.71 123.74
C VAL A 127 -3.78 102.19 123.37
N ALA A 128 -4.22 102.52 122.15
CA ALA A 128 -4.38 103.91 121.70
C ALA A 128 -5.35 104.70 122.59
N MET A 129 -6.50 104.11 122.94
CA MET A 129 -7.50 104.75 123.81
C MET A 129 -6.96 105.04 125.21
N ARG A 130 -6.24 104.09 125.82
CA ARG A 130 -5.71 104.26 127.19
C ARG A 130 -4.68 105.38 127.32
N TRP A 131 -3.98 105.75 126.24
CA TRP A 131 -3.06 106.90 126.29
C TRP A 131 -3.77 108.21 126.65
N ALA A 132 -5.03 108.39 126.24
CA ALA A 132 -5.80 109.59 126.61
C ALA A 132 -6.10 109.61 128.12
N ASP A 133 -6.42 108.45 128.70
CA ASP A 133 -6.72 108.30 130.13
C ASP A 133 -5.49 108.57 131.01
N LEU A 134 -4.29 108.20 130.55
CA LEU A 134 -3.03 108.42 131.27
C LEU A 134 -2.72 109.90 131.53
N PHE A 135 -3.14 110.81 130.65
CA PHE A 135 -2.93 112.26 130.85
C PHE A 135 -3.76 112.86 131.99
N SER A 136 -4.78 112.15 132.48
CA SER A 136 -5.65 112.60 133.55
C SER A 136 -5.18 112.20 134.97
N ILE A 137 -4.08 111.45 135.08
CA ILE A 137 -3.57 110.93 136.37
C ILE A 137 -2.54 111.91 136.95
N GLU A 138 -2.89 112.57 138.06
CA GLU A 138 -2.03 113.57 138.71
C GLU A 138 -1.00 112.96 139.68
N VAL A 139 -1.21 111.72 140.15
CA VAL A 139 -0.34 111.03 141.11
C VAL A 139 0.78 110.28 140.36
N PRO A 140 2.07 110.64 140.56
CA PRO A 140 3.17 110.04 139.81
C PRO A 140 3.34 108.52 139.99
N GLN A 141 3.02 107.98 141.18
CA GLN A 141 3.10 106.55 141.45
C GLN A 141 2.04 105.75 140.70
N ASP A 142 0.81 106.26 140.62
CA ASP A 142 -0.29 105.62 139.88
C ASP A 142 -0.08 105.73 138.37
N LEU A 143 0.45 106.88 137.90
CA LEU A 143 0.84 107.07 136.51
C LEU A 143 1.92 106.06 136.08
N TYR A 144 2.95 105.84 136.91
CA TYR A 144 3.98 104.84 136.63
C TYR A 144 3.40 103.43 136.53
N GLN A 145 2.46 103.06 137.40
CA GLN A 145 1.81 101.75 137.35
C GLN A 145 0.98 101.56 136.07
N GLU A 146 0.23 102.58 135.63
CA GLU A 146 -0.55 102.50 134.39
C GLU A 146 0.36 102.51 133.14
N ILE A 147 1.44 103.29 133.12
CA ILE A 147 2.46 103.23 132.07
C ILE A 147 3.08 101.83 131.99
N GLU A 148 3.38 101.21 133.13
CA GLU A 148 3.94 99.86 133.18
C GLU A 148 2.94 98.81 132.68
N LYS A 149 1.65 98.92 133.02
CA LYS A 149 0.58 98.08 132.45
C LYS A 149 0.47 98.26 130.93
N GLN A 150 0.59 99.50 130.44
CA GLN A 150 0.55 99.80 129.01
C GLN A 150 1.77 99.26 128.27
N ARG A 151 2.97 99.39 128.86
CA ARG A 151 4.21 98.78 128.37
C ARG A 151 4.08 97.26 128.27
N GLN A 152 3.50 96.62 129.28
CA GLN A 152 3.22 95.18 129.26
C GLN A 152 2.22 94.78 128.16
N SER A 153 1.20 95.61 127.90
CA SER A 153 0.25 95.39 126.80
C SER A 153 0.92 95.49 125.42
N CYS A 154 1.77 96.51 125.21
CA CYS A 154 2.58 96.64 124.00
C CYS A 154 3.57 95.47 123.83
N GLN A 155 4.20 95.04 124.93
CA GLN A 155 5.11 93.89 124.92
C GLN A 155 4.40 92.59 124.55
N LYS A 156 3.16 92.38 125.03
CA LYS A 156 2.33 91.23 124.64
C LYS A 156 2.04 91.24 123.14
N LEU A 157 1.74 92.40 122.56
CA LEU A 157 1.51 92.54 121.12
C LEU A 157 2.78 92.29 120.28
N ILE A 158 3.92 92.82 120.73
CA ILE A 158 5.20 92.55 120.06
C ILE A 158 5.49 91.04 120.13
N SER A 159 5.26 90.41 121.29
CA SER A 159 5.48 88.96 121.44
C SER A 159 4.55 88.10 120.58
N SER A 160 3.30 88.52 120.30
CA SER A 160 2.40 87.79 119.40
C SER A 160 2.88 87.89 117.95
N LYS A 161 3.32 89.09 117.53
CA LYS A 161 3.93 89.31 116.21
C LYS A 161 5.24 88.56 116.04
N ASP A 162 6.11 88.55 117.05
CA ASP A 162 7.37 87.81 117.02
C ASP A 162 7.14 86.29 116.93
N LYS A 163 6.10 85.78 117.61
CA LYS A 163 5.66 84.38 117.46
C LYS A 163 5.21 84.09 116.03
N LEU A 164 4.33 84.91 115.47
CA LEU A 164 3.88 84.76 114.08
C LEU A 164 5.07 84.84 113.09
N ILE A 165 6.00 85.77 113.29
CA ILE A 165 7.23 85.88 112.47
C ILE A 165 8.06 84.59 112.58
N SER A 166 8.19 84.01 113.78
CA SER A 166 8.90 82.74 114.00
C SER A 166 8.22 81.57 113.30
N GLU A 167 6.89 81.51 113.34
CA GLU A 167 6.09 80.52 112.62
C GLU A 167 6.25 80.65 111.10
N ILE A 168 6.17 81.86 110.55
CA ILE A 168 6.37 82.11 109.11
C ILE A 168 7.81 81.75 108.69
N LYS A 169 8.82 82.09 109.49
CA LYS A 169 10.21 81.69 109.25
C LYS A 169 10.38 80.17 109.28
N SER A 170 9.67 79.47 110.17
CA SER A 170 9.66 78.01 110.21
C SER A 170 8.97 77.42 108.98
N GLU A 171 7.85 77.99 108.54
CA GLU A 171 7.14 77.58 107.33
C GLU A 171 8.00 77.79 106.08
N LEU A 172 8.73 78.91 105.98
CA LEU A 172 9.66 79.17 104.89
C LEU A 172 10.76 78.09 104.83
N LYS A 173 11.37 77.74 105.97
CA LYS A 173 12.34 76.64 106.03
C LYS A 173 11.74 75.29 105.62
N LYS A 174 10.52 75.00 106.07
CA LYS A 174 9.80 73.77 105.67
C LYS A 174 9.56 73.72 104.16
N LYS A 175 9.25 74.87 103.54
CA LYS A 175 9.10 75.01 102.10
C LYS A 175 10.43 74.80 101.38
N ASP A 176 11.52 75.39 101.85
CA ASP A 176 12.87 75.14 101.29
C ASP A 176 13.23 73.65 101.35
N ASP A 177 12.98 72.98 102.48
CA ASP A 177 13.19 71.53 102.64
C ASP A 177 12.27 70.69 101.74
N GLU A 178 11.04 71.14 101.50
CA GLU A 178 10.10 70.52 100.56
C GLU A 178 10.58 70.69 99.11
N PHE A 179 11.05 71.88 98.71
CA PHE A 179 11.62 72.12 97.38
C PHE A 179 12.82 71.22 97.10
N VAL A 180 13.75 71.10 98.05
CA VAL A 180 14.92 70.20 97.89
C VAL A 180 14.47 68.74 97.77
N ARG A 181 13.46 68.32 98.54
CA ARG A 181 12.90 66.96 98.44
C ARG A 181 12.22 66.73 97.08
N THR A 182 11.45 67.68 96.58
CA THR A 182 10.81 67.60 95.27
C THR A 182 11.84 67.52 94.14
N LEU A 183 12.90 68.33 94.19
CA LEU A 183 13.99 68.28 93.21
C LEU A 183 14.70 66.91 93.20
N LYS A 184 15.00 66.35 94.37
CA LYS A 184 15.58 65.00 94.46
C LYS A 184 14.66 63.95 93.85
N LYS A 185 13.36 64.03 94.15
CA LYS A 185 12.38 63.09 93.62
C LYS A 185 12.20 63.23 92.10
N GLN A 186 12.21 64.46 91.58
CA GLN A 186 12.18 64.72 90.14
C GLN A 186 13.43 64.16 89.44
N ALA A 187 14.61 64.27 90.06
CA ALA A 187 15.83 63.65 89.53
C ALA A 187 15.70 62.12 89.49
N GLU A 188 15.22 61.49 90.57
CA GLU A 188 14.96 60.04 90.62
C GLU A 188 13.96 59.58 89.55
N ASP A 189 12.91 60.38 89.29
CA ASP A 189 11.93 60.09 88.24
C ASP A 189 12.54 60.19 86.84
N ILE A 190 13.40 61.18 86.59
CA ILE A 190 14.14 61.34 85.33
C ILE A 190 15.08 60.15 85.13
N ASP A 191 15.82 59.75 86.16
CA ASP A 191 16.72 58.59 86.10
C ASP A 191 15.92 57.31 85.81
N THR A 192 14.77 57.14 86.44
CA THR A 192 13.87 56.00 86.21
C THR A 192 13.31 56.01 84.78
N LEU A 193 12.91 57.18 84.27
CA LEU A 193 12.45 57.33 82.89
C LEU A 193 13.57 57.00 81.89
N LEU A 194 14.79 57.50 82.12
CA LEU A 194 15.96 57.21 81.28
C LEU A 194 16.29 55.72 81.29
N GLN A 195 16.19 55.04 82.43
CA GLN A 195 16.36 53.59 82.52
C GLN A 195 15.30 52.85 81.70
N PHE A 196 14.02 53.24 81.81
CA PHE A 196 12.96 52.62 81.01
C PHE A 196 13.10 52.89 79.52
N MET A 197 13.45 54.10 79.11
CA MET A 197 13.69 54.43 77.69
C MET A 197 14.90 53.67 77.14
N SER A 198 15.98 53.55 77.91
CA SER A 198 17.17 52.79 77.50
C SER A 198 16.84 51.29 77.38
N ARG A 199 16.10 50.74 78.35
CA ARG A 199 15.61 49.36 78.29
C ARG A 199 14.68 49.15 77.10
N GLN A 200 13.74 50.08 76.85
CA GLN A 200 12.87 50.06 75.67
C GLN A 200 13.68 49.98 74.37
N PHE A 201 14.71 50.82 74.23
CA PHE A 201 15.54 50.83 73.03
C PHE A 201 16.23 49.47 72.81
N VAL A 202 16.85 48.92 73.85
CA VAL A 202 17.55 47.62 73.77
C VAL A 202 16.56 46.47 73.52
N GLU A 203 15.42 46.44 74.20
CA GLU A 203 14.38 45.43 74.00
C GLU A 203 13.79 45.49 72.59
N MET A 204 13.48 46.68 72.08
CA MET A 204 13.02 46.86 70.70
C MET A 204 14.09 46.46 69.69
N GLN A 205 15.35 46.84 69.92
CA GLN A 205 16.45 46.47 69.02
C GLN A 205 16.64 44.95 68.94
N ASN A 206 16.62 44.26 70.08
CA ASN A 206 16.73 42.80 70.13
C ASN A 206 15.51 42.15 69.48
N ALA A 207 14.29 42.63 69.78
CA ALA A 207 13.09 42.13 69.12
C ALA A 207 13.13 42.32 67.61
N TYR A 208 13.62 43.45 67.08
CA TYR A 208 13.77 43.62 65.63
C TYR A 208 14.77 42.63 65.02
N LYS A 209 15.87 42.33 65.70
CA LYS A 209 16.86 41.34 65.23
C LYS A 209 16.26 39.95 65.22
N ASP A 210 15.69 39.51 66.34
CA ASP A 210 15.07 38.19 66.49
C ASP A 210 13.98 37.97 65.44
N GLU A 211 13.15 39.00 65.20
CA GLU A 211 12.07 38.92 64.22
C GLU A 211 12.57 38.93 62.77
N LEU A 212 13.68 39.62 62.48
CA LEU A 212 14.33 39.56 61.17
C LEU A 212 14.92 38.18 60.91
N ASP A 213 15.64 37.62 61.87
CA ASP A 213 16.24 36.28 61.77
C ASP A 213 15.15 35.23 61.56
N GLU A 214 14.04 35.33 62.29
CA GLU A 214 12.92 34.41 62.17
C GLU A 214 12.19 34.54 60.82
N ILE A 215 12.04 35.77 60.29
CA ILE A 215 11.52 36.01 58.94
C ILE A 215 12.45 35.38 57.90
N GLU A 216 13.76 35.61 58.00
CA GLU A 216 14.75 35.03 57.08
C GLU A 216 14.71 33.51 57.10
N ASN A 217 14.72 32.91 58.29
CA ASN A 217 14.61 31.47 58.48
C ASN A 217 13.33 30.90 57.86
N ALA A 218 12.19 31.59 58.01
CA ALA A 218 10.94 31.17 57.40
C ALA A 218 10.98 31.20 55.86
N PHE A 219 11.60 32.23 55.27
CA PHE A 219 11.78 32.33 53.82
C PHE A 219 12.78 31.31 53.27
N LEU A 220 13.89 31.07 53.97
CA LEU A 220 14.86 30.03 53.61
C LEU A 220 14.23 28.64 53.69
N ALA A 221 13.47 28.36 54.75
CA ALA A 221 12.75 27.10 54.90
C ALA A 221 11.66 26.92 53.83
N GLU A 222 10.97 27.98 53.43
CA GLU A 222 10.04 27.95 52.30
C GLU A 222 10.78 27.63 51.01
N ARG A 223 11.86 28.36 50.69
CA ARG A 223 12.66 28.12 49.49
C ARG A 223 13.17 26.67 49.42
N ASP A 224 13.73 26.16 50.50
CA ASP A 224 14.35 24.83 50.50
C ASP A 224 13.30 23.71 50.46
N ASN A 225 12.25 23.80 51.28
CA ASN A 225 11.26 22.73 51.42
C ASN A 225 10.17 22.75 50.35
N THR A 226 9.63 23.91 49.99
CA THR A 226 8.52 23.96 49.03
C THR A 226 9.02 24.09 47.60
N LEU A 227 9.99 24.98 47.35
CA LEU A 227 10.44 25.24 45.98
C LEU A 227 11.51 24.24 45.53
N LEU A 228 12.63 24.13 46.25
CA LEU A 228 13.75 23.29 45.80
C LEU A 228 13.42 21.80 45.91
N SER A 229 12.96 21.34 47.08
CA SER A 229 12.57 19.93 47.25
C SER A 229 11.38 19.57 46.35
N GLY A 230 10.35 20.42 46.28
CA GLY A 230 9.21 20.23 45.38
C GLY A 230 9.64 20.05 43.93
N ASN A 231 10.37 21.02 43.38
CA ASN A 231 10.86 20.96 42.00
C ASN A 231 11.79 19.76 41.77
N LYS A 232 12.66 19.42 42.73
CA LYS A 232 13.53 18.24 42.63
C LYS A 232 12.71 16.96 42.53
N THR A 233 11.68 16.79 43.37
CA THR A 233 10.81 15.61 43.29
C THR A 233 10.00 15.56 42.00
N GLU A 234 9.59 16.70 41.47
CA GLU A 234 8.91 16.78 40.17
C GLU A 234 9.84 16.37 39.02
N ILE A 235 11.06 16.89 39.02
CA ILE A 235 12.11 16.51 38.05
C ILE A 235 12.39 15.01 38.13
N GLU A 236 12.56 14.45 39.34
CA GLU A 236 12.77 13.02 39.53
C GLU A 236 11.59 12.19 39.00
N LYS A 237 10.34 12.63 39.19
CA LYS A 237 9.15 11.99 38.62
C LYS A 237 9.15 12.04 37.08
N LEU A 238 9.50 13.18 36.49
CA LEU A 238 9.61 13.32 35.03
C LEU A 238 10.68 12.39 34.46
N PHE A 239 11.85 12.28 35.11
CA PHE A 239 12.90 11.36 34.70
C PHE A 239 12.48 9.89 34.82
N LYS A 240 11.81 9.50 35.91
CA LYS A 240 11.25 8.15 36.05
C LYS A 240 10.25 7.83 34.94
N THR A 241 9.34 8.77 34.65
CA THR A 241 8.35 8.60 33.58
C THR A 241 9.03 8.49 32.21
N ARG A 242 10.08 9.27 31.95
CA ARG A 242 10.89 9.16 30.72
C ARG A 242 11.54 7.79 30.63
N TYR A 243 12.18 7.34 31.71
CA TYR A 243 12.83 6.03 31.77
C TYR A 243 11.85 4.89 31.50
N GLU A 244 10.67 4.91 32.14
CA GLU A 244 9.61 3.92 31.92
C GLU A 244 9.12 3.90 30.46
N ARG A 245 8.94 5.07 29.84
CA ARG A 245 8.57 5.15 28.42
C ARG A 245 9.67 4.62 27.50
N GLU A 246 10.93 4.95 27.78
CA GLU A 246 12.07 4.46 27.00
C GLU A 246 12.20 2.94 27.09
N ASP A 247 12.04 2.38 28.29
CA ASP A 247 12.03 0.94 28.51
C ASP A 247 10.86 0.26 27.77
N GLN A 248 9.65 0.82 27.85
CA GLN A 248 8.50 0.33 27.09
C GLN A 248 8.73 0.36 25.57
N HIS A 249 9.31 1.45 25.04
CA HIS A 249 9.66 1.57 23.63
C HIS A 249 10.71 0.53 23.22
N LEU A 250 11.76 0.34 24.03
CA LEU A 250 12.79 -0.65 23.77
C LEU A 250 12.22 -2.06 23.77
N ASN A 251 11.41 -2.41 24.77
CA ASN A 251 10.74 -3.70 24.86
C ASN A 251 9.80 -3.95 23.68
N SER A 252 9.02 -2.94 23.26
CA SER A 252 8.17 -3.02 22.07
C SER A 252 8.98 -3.19 20.79
N TYR A 253 10.12 -2.51 20.67
CA TYR A 253 11.01 -2.64 19.53
C TYR A 253 11.61 -4.04 19.46
N LEU A 254 12.16 -4.55 20.58
CA LEU A 254 12.71 -5.90 20.67
C LEU A 254 11.66 -6.97 20.36
N ALA A 255 10.44 -6.83 20.89
CA ALA A 255 9.34 -7.73 20.57
C ALA A 255 8.96 -7.71 19.08
N THR A 256 9.06 -6.56 18.43
CA THR A 256 8.80 -6.42 16.99
C THR A 256 9.91 -7.06 16.17
N VAL A 257 11.18 -6.88 16.57
CA VAL A 257 12.34 -7.53 15.94
C VAL A 257 12.23 -9.06 16.06
N ALA A 258 11.88 -9.57 17.23
CA ALA A 258 11.67 -11.00 17.45
C ALA A 258 10.58 -11.57 16.52
N LYS A 259 9.43 -10.88 16.40
CA LYS A 259 8.37 -11.27 15.45
C LYS A 259 8.87 -11.32 14.00
N TYR A 260 9.68 -10.35 13.57
CA TYR A 260 10.25 -10.39 12.22
C TYR A 260 11.26 -11.53 12.03
N GLN A 261 12.02 -11.88 13.07
CA GLN A 261 12.89 -13.06 13.03
C GLN A 261 12.08 -14.34 12.88
N ASP A 262 11.01 -14.51 13.66
CA ASP A 262 10.10 -15.66 13.56
C ASP A 262 9.50 -15.78 12.14
N ILE A 263 9.00 -14.67 11.58
CA ILE A 263 8.45 -14.64 10.22
C ILE A 263 9.50 -15.03 9.18
N LEU A 264 10.74 -14.55 9.32
CA LEU A 264 11.83 -14.91 8.40
C LEU A 264 12.21 -16.39 8.52
N GLU A 265 12.19 -16.96 9.72
CA GLU A 265 12.42 -18.39 9.93
C GLU A 265 11.31 -19.24 9.32
N ASP A 266 10.05 -18.84 9.50
CA ASP A 266 8.92 -19.56 8.92
C ASP A 266 8.91 -19.47 7.39
N LEU A 267 9.25 -18.31 6.82
CA LEU A 267 9.43 -18.18 5.37
C LEU A 267 10.55 -19.10 4.86
N ARG A 268 11.70 -19.15 5.55
CA ARG A 268 12.79 -20.08 5.20
C ARG A 268 12.36 -21.54 5.25
N LYS A 269 11.54 -21.94 6.22
CA LYS A 269 10.98 -23.29 6.30
C LYS A 269 10.03 -23.55 5.13
N SER A 270 9.12 -22.63 4.85
CA SER A 270 8.18 -22.72 3.71
C SER A 270 8.92 -22.86 2.38
N ASP A 271 9.93 -22.02 2.12
CA ASP A 271 10.73 -22.07 0.90
C ASP A 271 11.49 -23.41 0.78
N ALA A 272 12.00 -23.95 1.89
CA ALA A 272 12.67 -25.25 1.90
C ALA A 272 11.67 -26.41 1.64
N GLU A 273 10.46 -26.33 2.20
CA GLU A 273 9.38 -27.27 1.93
C GLU A 273 8.94 -27.22 0.47
N ASP A 274 8.72 -26.02 -0.09
CA ASP A 274 8.35 -25.82 -1.49
C ASP A 274 9.44 -26.35 -2.44
N TYR A 275 10.71 -26.09 -2.12
CA TYR A 275 11.85 -26.66 -2.85
C TYR A 275 11.84 -28.19 -2.79
N HIS A 276 11.61 -28.78 -1.61
CA HIS A 276 11.51 -30.23 -1.47
C HIS A 276 10.35 -30.82 -2.26
N ILE A 277 9.18 -30.19 -2.23
CA ILE A 277 8.01 -30.60 -3.01
C ILE A 277 8.32 -30.54 -4.51
N LEU A 278 8.92 -29.45 -4.98
CA LEU A 278 9.33 -29.30 -6.37
C LEU A 278 10.37 -30.35 -6.77
N LYS A 279 11.35 -30.61 -5.91
CA LYS A 279 12.37 -31.65 -6.12
C LYS A 279 11.73 -33.02 -6.28
N ILE A 280 10.82 -33.40 -5.39
CA ILE A 280 10.09 -34.67 -5.47
C ILE A 280 9.30 -34.76 -6.78
N ARG A 281 8.62 -33.67 -7.18
CA ARG A 281 7.86 -33.65 -8.44
C ARG A 281 8.77 -33.87 -9.65
N LEU A 282 9.89 -33.15 -9.73
CA LEU A 282 10.84 -33.30 -10.83
C LEU A 282 11.50 -34.68 -10.85
N GLU A 283 11.86 -35.24 -9.69
CA GLU A 283 12.37 -36.60 -9.59
C GLU A 283 11.35 -37.64 -10.06
N THR A 284 10.06 -37.44 -9.73
CA THR A 284 8.96 -38.29 -10.20
C THR A 284 8.77 -38.19 -11.72
N ASP A 285 8.85 -36.98 -12.29
CA ASP A 285 8.76 -36.76 -13.73
C ASP A 285 9.93 -37.41 -14.48
N ILE A 286 11.15 -37.34 -13.92
CA ILE A 286 12.32 -38.04 -14.44
C ILE A 286 12.07 -39.56 -14.44
N GLN A 287 11.61 -40.13 -13.33
CA GLN A 287 11.28 -41.56 -13.25
C GLN A 287 10.23 -41.99 -14.28
N ASN A 288 9.18 -41.19 -14.48
CA ASN A 288 8.16 -41.46 -15.49
C ASN A 288 8.74 -41.43 -16.91
N LEU A 289 9.58 -40.45 -17.23
CA LEU A 289 10.24 -40.34 -18.54
C LEU A 289 11.21 -41.50 -18.77
N GLU A 290 11.97 -41.91 -17.76
CA GLU A 290 12.84 -43.09 -17.82
C GLU A 290 12.01 -44.36 -18.11
N GLN A 291 10.89 -44.55 -17.41
CA GLN A 291 9.98 -45.66 -17.66
C GLN A 291 9.41 -45.64 -19.09
N HIS A 292 9.01 -44.47 -19.60
CA HIS A 292 8.55 -44.32 -20.98
C HIS A 292 9.64 -44.65 -22.00
N LEU A 293 10.88 -44.22 -21.77
CA LEU A 293 12.02 -44.53 -22.64
C LEU A 293 12.28 -46.03 -22.65
N GLU A 294 12.28 -46.67 -21.49
CA GLU A 294 12.53 -48.10 -21.37
C GLU A 294 11.41 -48.94 -22.02
N ALA A 295 10.14 -48.53 -21.86
CA ALA A 295 9.02 -49.10 -22.58
C ALA A 295 9.17 -48.92 -24.10
N MET A 296 9.51 -47.72 -24.57
CA MET A 296 9.74 -47.45 -25.99
C MET A 296 10.89 -48.30 -26.54
N ARG A 297 12.00 -48.42 -25.81
CA ARG A 297 13.13 -49.28 -26.16
C ARG A 297 12.71 -50.74 -26.31
N ALA A 298 11.91 -51.27 -25.39
CA ALA A 298 11.36 -52.61 -25.49
C ALA A 298 10.48 -52.78 -26.73
N THR A 299 9.62 -51.79 -27.05
CA THR A 299 8.79 -51.85 -28.27
C THR A 299 9.62 -51.81 -29.55
N TYR A 300 10.67 -51.00 -29.60
CA TYR A 300 11.57 -50.97 -30.75
C TYR A 300 12.34 -52.28 -30.90
N GLN A 301 12.84 -52.86 -29.81
CA GLN A 301 13.50 -54.16 -29.86
C GLN A 301 12.57 -55.24 -30.42
N LEU A 302 11.32 -55.30 -29.96
CA LEU A 302 10.31 -56.22 -30.48
C LEU A 302 10.03 -55.98 -31.97
N ASN A 303 9.96 -54.73 -32.41
CA ASN A 303 9.74 -54.38 -33.82
C ASN A 303 10.94 -54.76 -34.69
N THR A 304 12.17 -54.60 -34.19
CA THR A 304 13.39 -55.06 -34.87
C THR A 304 13.36 -56.57 -35.06
N GLU A 305 13.04 -57.34 -34.01
CA GLU A 305 12.90 -58.80 -34.12
C GLU A 305 11.80 -59.21 -35.12
N LYS A 306 10.65 -58.52 -35.12
CA LYS A 306 9.59 -58.73 -36.11
C LYS A 306 10.07 -58.44 -37.53
N LEU A 307 10.82 -57.35 -37.73
CA LEU A 307 11.34 -56.97 -39.04
C LEU A 307 12.38 -57.98 -39.54
N GLU A 308 13.28 -58.42 -38.67
CA GLU A 308 14.25 -59.48 -38.97
C GLU A 308 13.58 -60.79 -39.36
N TYR A 309 12.49 -61.16 -38.67
CA TYR A 309 11.69 -62.31 -39.02
C TYR A 309 11.07 -62.15 -40.41
N ASN A 310 10.40 -61.01 -40.68
CA ASN A 310 9.80 -60.72 -41.98
C ASN A 310 10.84 -60.73 -43.10
N TYR A 311 12.03 -60.18 -42.85
CA TYR A 311 13.15 -60.18 -43.79
C TYR A 311 13.59 -61.61 -44.12
N ARG A 312 13.77 -62.47 -43.10
CA ARG A 312 14.10 -63.89 -43.31
C ARG A 312 13.07 -64.61 -44.17
N VAL A 313 11.77 -64.38 -43.91
CA VAL A 313 10.67 -64.97 -44.72
C VAL A 313 10.73 -64.49 -46.18
N LEU A 314 10.99 -63.20 -46.41
CA LEU A 314 11.14 -62.63 -47.75
C LEU A 314 12.34 -63.23 -48.50
N VAL A 315 13.48 -63.40 -47.82
CA VAL A 315 14.69 -64.01 -48.40
C VAL A 315 14.43 -65.46 -48.82
N GLU A 316 13.75 -66.25 -47.97
CA GLU A 316 13.36 -67.62 -48.32
C GLU A 316 12.42 -67.64 -49.54
N ARG A 317 11.41 -66.77 -49.59
CA ARG A 317 10.54 -66.64 -50.78
C ARG A 317 11.30 -66.22 -52.02
N ASP A 318 12.27 -65.33 -51.91
CA ASP A 318 13.09 -64.92 -53.05
C ASP A 318 13.94 -66.08 -53.55
N HIS A 319 14.48 -66.91 -52.64
CA HIS A 319 15.20 -68.13 -53.01
C HIS A 319 14.30 -69.13 -53.77
N GLU A 320 13.08 -69.36 -53.30
CA GLU A 320 12.08 -70.21 -53.98
C GLU A 320 11.67 -69.64 -55.35
N ASN A 321 11.41 -68.33 -55.42
CA ASN A 321 11.08 -67.65 -56.67
C ASN A 321 12.24 -67.74 -57.67
N GLN A 322 13.48 -67.52 -57.23
CA GLN A 322 14.68 -67.61 -58.05
C GLN A 322 14.89 -69.04 -58.58
N ALA A 323 14.63 -70.05 -57.76
CA ALA A 323 14.62 -71.45 -58.20
C ALA A 323 13.58 -71.68 -59.32
N THR A 324 12.37 -71.13 -59.16
CA THR A 324 11.28 -71.21 -60.14
C THR A 324 11.63 -70.50 -61.45
N ILE A 325 12.21 -69.29 -61.38
CA ILE A 325 12.68 -68.51 -62.54
C ILE A 325 13.75 -69.31 -63.30
N ASN A 326 14.70 -69.92 -62.59
CA ASN A 326 15.74 -70.72 -63.21
C ASN A 326 15.17 -71.97 -63.92
N GLN A 327 14.12 -72.58 -63.38
CA GLN A 327 13.41 -73.68 -64.03
C GLN A 327 12.71 -73.22 -65.31
N GLN A 328 12.03 -72.06 -65.29
CA GLN A 328 11.39 -71.49 -66.48
C GLN A 328 12.41 -71.06 -67.54
N LYS A 329 13.53 -70.42 -67.17
CA LYS A 329 14.63 -70.06 -68.10
C LYS A 329 15.17 -71.28 -68.85
N ARG A 330 15.37 -72.41 -68.17
CA ARG A 330 15.78 -73.68 -68.81
C ARG A 330 14.74 -74.22 -69.79
N LYS A 331 13.44 -74.02 -69.52
CA LYS A 331 12.35 -74.40 -70.43
C LYS A 331 12.34 -73.51 -71.69
N ILE A 332 12.53 -72.19 -71.53
CA ILE A 332 12.59 -71.23 -72.64
C ILE A 332 13.79 -71.51 -73.55
N SER A 333 14.99 -71.77 -73.00
CA SER A 333 16.17 -72.12 -73.83
C SER A 333 15.89 -73.34 -74.73
N ARG A 334 15.35 -74.42 -74.16
CA ARG A 334 14.99 -75.62 -74.94
C ARG A 334 13.99 -75.33 -76.06
N GLN A 335 12.99 -74.50 -75.80
CA GLN A 335 12.03 -74.10 -76.83
C GLN A 335 12.66 -73.24 -77.93
N ARG A 336 13.59 -72.34 -77.57
CA ARG A 336 14.35 -71.50 -78.52
C ARG A 336 15.20 -72.35 -79.47
N ASP A 337 15.88 -73.37 -78.96
CA ASP A 337 16.71 -74.28 -79.77
C ASP A 337 15.87 -75.06 -80.79
N ILE A 338 14.71 -75.59 -80.35
CA ILE A 338 13.76 -76.28 -81.24
C ILE A 338 13.29 -75.33 -82.35
N LEU A 339 12.92 -74.10 -82.02
CA LEU A 339 12.42 -73.10 -82.97
C LEU A 339 13.49 -72.70 -84.00
N SER A 340 14.75 -72.53 -83.56
CA SER A 340 15.88 -72.26 -84.45
C SER A 340 16.11 -73.40 -85.45
N SER A 341 16.08 -74.65 -84.98
CA SER A 341 16.25 -75.84 -85.85
C SER A 341 15.14 -75.98 -86.89
N LEU A 342 13.92 -75.54 -86.57
CA LEU A 342 12.77 -75.59 -87.47
C LEU A 342 12.83 -74.47 -88.52
N LYS A 343 13.21 -73.25 -88.11
CA LYS A 343 13.45 -72.12 -89.03
C LYS A 343 14.52 -72.44 -90.06
N SER A 344 15.64 -73.03 -89.64
CA SER A 344 16.73 -73.42 -90.55
C SER A 344 16.26 -74.45 -91.59
N ARG A 345 15.52 -75.48 -91.18
CA ARG A 345 14.93 -76.46 -92.10
C ARG A 345 13.95 -75.85 -93.09
N TYR A 346 13.11 -74.90 -92.64
CA TYR A 346 12.14 -74.22 -93.50
C TYR A 346 12.83 -73.38 -94.59
N LEU A 347 13.84 -72.58 -94.21
CA LEU A 347 14.59 -71.75 -95.16
C LEU A 347 15.30 -72.58 -96.23
N GLU A 348 15.81 -73.74 -95.86
CA GLU A 348 16.49 -74.63 -96.82
C GLU A 348 15.51 -75.29 -97.81
N THR A 349 14.29 -75.61 -97.37
CA THR A 349 13.24 -76.08 -98.29
C THR A 349 12.75 -74.97 -99.23
N ASP A 350 12.60 -73.74 -98.74
CA ASP A 350 12.10 -72.62 -99.54
C ASP A 350 13.08 -72.24 -100.66
N ARG A 351 14.39 -72.24 -100.37
CA ARG A 351 15.45 -71.99 -101.37
C ARG A 351 15.42 -73.00 -102.51
N LYS A 352 15.26 -74.30 -102.20
CA LYS A 352 15.17 -75.36 -103.22
C LYS A 352 14.00 -75.17 -104.16
N TYR A 353 12.82 -74.81 -103.63
CA TYR A 353 11.63 -74.57 -104.45
C TYR A 353 11.72 -73.30 -105.30
N MET A 354 12.40 -72.26 -104.82
CA MET A 354 12.69 -71.05 -105.61
C MET A 354 13.58 -71.36 -106.82
N GLU A 355 14.66 -72.10 -106.62
CA GLU A 355 15.61 -72.48 -107.68
C GLU A 355 14.95 -73.39 -108.74
N GLU A 356 14.12 -74.37 -108.32
CA GLU A 356 13.35 -75.21 -109.26
C GLU A 356 12.33 -74.42 -110.08
N ASN A 357 11.59 -73.48 -109.46
CA ASN A 357 10.62 -72.66 -110.17
C ASN A 357 11.27 -71.72 -111.19
N MET A 358 12.42 -71.11 -110.86
CA MET A 358 13.15 -70.27 -111.81
C MET A 358 13.59 -71.08 -113.04
N ARG A 359 14.16 -72.27 -112.84
CA ARG A 359 14.62 -73.13 -113.95
C ARG A 359 13.48 -73.53 -114.89
N LEU A 360 12.33 -73.92 -114.32
CA LEU A 360 11.15 -74.30 -115.11
C LEU A 360 10.54 -73.12 -115.87
N THR A 361 10.58 -71.91 -115.31
CA THR A 361 10.02 -70.72 -115.96
C THR A 361 10.84 -70.29 -117.18
N ASP A 362 12.16 -70.40 -117.13
CA ASP A 362 13.04 -70.05 -118.26
C ASP A 362 12.96 -71.09 -119.38
N GLU A 363 12.87 -72.39 -119.06
CA GLU A 363 12.61 -73.46 -120.05
C GLU A 363 11.25 -73.26 -120.75
N TYR A 364 10.21 -72.87 -120.00
CA TYR A 364 8.89 -72.60 -120.57
C TYR A 364 8.87 -71.40 -121.52
N LYS A 365 9.53 -70.29 -121.17
CA LYS A 365 9.62 -69.11 -122.05
C LYS A 365 10.31 -69.44 -123.37
N ARG A 366 11.43 -70.17 -123.31
CA ARG A 366 12.22 -70.55 -124.49
C ARG A 366 11.44 -71.43 -125.47
N ILE A 367 10.69 -72.42 -124.97
CA ILE A 367 9.84 -73.29 -125.82
C ILE A 367 8.69 -72.51 -126.45
N THR A 368 8.11 -71.57 -125.73
CA THR A 368 6.95 -70.80 -126.22
C THR A 368 7.34 -69.85 -127.37
N GLU A 369 8.53 -69.25 -127.33
CA GLU A 369 9.06 -68.45 -128.46
C GLU A 369 9.34 -69.30 -129.70
N GLN A 370 9.96 -70.47 -129.53
CA GLN A 370 10.21 -71.40 -130.64
C GLN A 370 8.91 -71.89 -131.31
N PHE A 371 7.83 -72.07 -130.54
CA PHE A 371 6.53 -72.47 -131.08
C PHE A 371 5.85 -71.34 -131.90
N LYS A 372 5.97 -70.07 -131.47
CA LYS A 372 5.43 -68.92 -132.23
C LYS A 372 6.12 -68.74 -133.57
N ASP A 373 7.45 -68.88 -133.62
CA ASP A 373 8.20 -68.79 -134.87
C ASP A 373 7.85 -69.91 -135.87
N LEU A 374 7.54 -71.10 -135.36
CA LEU A 374 7.14 -72.24 -136.20
C LEU A 374 5.75 -72.04 -136.81
N GLN A 375 4.77 -71.52 -136.05
CA GLN A 375 3.45 -71.17 -136.60
C GLN A 375 3.52 -70.08 -137.67
N GLY A 376 4.39 -69.07 -137.49
CA GLY A 376 4.61 -68.03 -138.49
C GLY A 376 5.12 -68.58 -139.82
N LYS A 377 6.07 -69.52 -139.77
CA LYS A 377 6.61 -70.20 -140.97
C LYS A 377 5.58 -71.08 -141.65
N PHE A 378 4.78 -71.84 -140.89
CA PHE A 378 3.78 -72.75 -141.45
C PHE A 378 2.72 -72.02 -142.31
N ARG A 379 2.21 -70.88 -141.80
CA ARG A 379 1.20 -70.07 -142.49
C ARG A 379 1.72 -69.44 -143.79
N HIS A 380 3.01 -69.13 -143.86
CA HIS A 380 3.63 -68.59 -145.06
C HIS A 380 3.79 -69.64 -146.17
N PHE A 381 4.17 -70.89 -145.81
CA PHE A 381 4.33 -71.97 -146.77
C PHE A 381 3.00 -72.44 -147.39
N GLU A 382 1.93 -72.59 -146.60
CA GLU A 382 0.60 -73.00 -147.12
C GLU A 382 0.07 -72.06 -148.20
N LEU A 383 0.29 -70.75 -148.04
CA LEU A 383 -0.22 -69.73 -148.94
C LEU A 383 0.55 -69.69 -150.27
N VAL A 384 1.84 -70.01 -150.25
CA VAL A 384 2.69 -70.07 -151.44
C VAL A 384 2.40 -71.34 -152.26
N ASP A 385 2.26 -72.50 -151.59
CA ASP A 385 2.06 -73.79 -152.25
C ASP A 385 0.68 -73.90 -152.93
N THR A 386 -0.38 -73.40 -152.27
CA THR A 386 -1.73 -73.39 -152.86
C THR A 386 -1.81 -72.54 -154.13
N LYS A 387 -1.18 -71.36 -154.13
CA LYS A 387 -1.18 -70.46 -155.29
C LYS A 387 -0.45 -71.08 -156.49
N LYS A 388 0.69 -71.73 -156.25
CA LYS A 388 1.50 -72.39 -157.27
C LYS A 388 0.78 -73.61 -157.89
N TYR A 389 0.01 -74.34 -157.08
CA TYR A 389 -0.78 -75.48 -157.55
C TYR A 389 -1.93 -75.08 -158.49
N THR A 390 -2.66 -74.01 -158.14
CA THR A 390 -3.80 -73.53 -158.96
C THR A 390 -3.38 -72.98 -160.34
N GLU A 391 -2.22 -72.31 -160.45
CA GLU A 391 -1.73 -71.81 -161.74
C GLU A 391 -1.31 -72.94 -162.68
N VAL A 392 -0.71 -74.01 -162.17
CA VAL A 392 -0.27 -75.16 -162.99
C VAL A 392 -1.45 -76.00 -163.46
N TRP A 393 -2.48 -76.17 -162.63
CA TRP A 393 -3.68 -76.94 -163.00
C TRP A 393 -4.43 -76.29 -164.16
N SER A 394 -4.73 -74.99 -164.09
CA SER A 394 -5.54 -74.34 -165.13
C SER A 394 -4.85 -74.35 -166.51
N MET A 395 -3.52 -74.25 -166.53
CA MET A 395 -2.73 -74.33 -167.76
C MET A 395 -2.87 -75.71 -168.45
N LYS A 396 -2.88 -76.80 -167.68
CA LYS A 396 -2.94 -78.17 -168.22
C LYS A 396 -4.35 -78.63 -168.59
N GLU A 397 -5.36 -78.14 -167.89
CA GLU A 397 -6.76 -78.41 -168.22
C GLU A 397 -7.14 -77.83 -169.61
N ALA A 398 -6.63 -76.64 -169.94
CA ALA A 398 -6.82 -76.02 -171.25
C ALA A 398 -6.19 -76.84 -172.41
N GLU A 399 -5.01 -77.45 -172.20
CA GLU A 399 -4.37 -78.31 -173.21
C GLU A 399 -5.15 -79.61 -173.48
N VAL A 400 -5.76 -80.22 -172.45
CA VAL A 400 -6.51 -81.49 -172.56
C VAL A 400 -7.86 -81.30 -173.25
N ALA A 401 -8.57 -80.21 -172.93
CA ALA A 401 -9.85 -79.90 -173.57
C ALA A 401 -9.72 -79.74 -175.10
N ALA A 402 -8.59 -79.19 -175.57
CA ALA A 402 -8.30 -79.09 -177.00
C ALA A 402 -8.14 -80.47 -177.68
N LYS A 403 -7.54 -81.45 -177.00
CA LYS A 403 -7.33 -82.81 -177.55
C LYS A 403 -8.60 -83.66 -177.55
N VAL A 404 -9.47 -83.52 -176.54
CA VAL A 404 -10.74 -84.26 -176.48
C VAL A 404 -11.68 -83.86 -177.61
N LYS A 405 -11.73 -82.58 -178.00
CA LYS A 405 -12.52 -82.16 -179.17
C LYS A 405 -12.06 -82.83 -180.48
N LEU A 406 -10.76 -83.11 -180.61
CA LEU A 406 -10.20 -83.82 -181.76
C LEU A 406 -10.63 -85.31 -181.76
N LEU A 407 -10.69 -85.94 -180.59
CA LEU A 407 -11.12 -87.33 -180.41
C LEU A 407 -12.61 -87.52 -180.67
N LEU A 408 -13.46 -86.57 -180.27
CA LEU A 408 -14.88 -86.62 -180.57
C LEU A 408 -15.16 -86.49 -182.07
N GLN A 409 -14.32 -85.74 -182.79
CA GLN A 409 -14.38 -85.73 -184.25
C GLN A 409 -14.00 -87.08 -184.86
N ALA A 410 -13.04 -87.80 -184.29
CA ALA A 410 -12.65 -89.13 -184.74
C ALA A 410 -13.72 -90.19 -184.42
N ASP A 411 -14.35 -90.11 -183.25
CA ASP A 411 -15.39 -91.05 -182.82
C ASP A 411 -16.66 -90.97 -183.68
N LYS A 412 -16.99 -89.77 -184.17
CA LYS A 412 -18.05 -89.57 -185.17
C LYS A 412 -17.82 -90.37 -186.44
N VAL A 413 -16.59 -90.35 -186.95
CA VAL A 413 -16.22 -91.02 -188.21
C VAL A 413 -16.39 -92.53 -188.08
N ILE A 414 -16.06 -93.10 -186.92
CA ILE A 414 -16.18 -94.54 -186.67
C ILE A 414 -17.65 -94.96 -186.57
N HIS A 415 -18.45 -94.21 -185.82
CA HIS A 415 -19.85 -94.56 -185.59
C HIS A 415 -20.72 -94.49 -186.85
N GLU A 416 -20.51 -93.52 -187.74
CA GLU A 416 -21.30 -93.40 -188.96
C GLU A 416 -20.89 -94.41 -190.04
N GLN A 417 -19.60 -94.74 -190.17
CA GLN A 417 -19.12 -95.54 -191.31
C GLN A 417 -19.10 -97.05 -191.09
N GLN A 418 -18.93 -97.54 -189.84
CA GLN A 418 -18.74 -98.97 -189.56
C GLN A 418 -19.97 -99.63 -188.91
N LEU A 419 -20.80 -98.88 -188.18
CA LEU A 419 -21.88 -99.43 -187.35
C LEU A 419 -23.30 -99.12 -187.87
N GLY A 420 -23.43 -98.31 -188.93
CA GLY A 420 -24.72 -98.05 -189.60
C GLY A 420 -25.77 -97.34 -188.72
N TRP A 421 -25.35 -96.74 -187.61
CA TRP A 421 -26.21 -95.96 -186.71
C TRP A 421 -25.87 -94.46 -186.81
N ALA A 422 -26.84 -93.59 -186.55
CA ALA A 422 -26.60 -92.16 -186.43
C ALA A 422 -25.79 -91.89 -185.15
N TRP A 423 -24.59 -91.34 -185.28
CA TRP A 423 -23.75 -90.94 -184.15
C TRP A 423 -24.33 -89.72 -183.44
N LEU A 424 -24.38 -89.78 -182.11
CA LEU A 424 -24.73 -88.67 -181.24
C LEU A 424 -23.51 -88.29 -180.37
N PRO A 425 -23.04 -87.03 -180.42
CA PRO A 425 -21.92 -86.55 -179.60
C PRO A 425 -22.24 -86.56 -178.10
N PRO A 426 -21.24 -86.78 -177.21
CA PRO A 426 -21.47 -86.86 -175.78
C PRO A 426 -21.56 -85.49 -175.09
N ASP A 427 -22.23 -85.55 -173.94
CA ASP A 427 -22.73 -84.47 -173.10
C ASP A 427 -21.63 -83.52 -172.56
N ASP A 428 -21.93 -82.21 -172.60
CA ASP A 428 -21.02 -81.10 -172.26
C ASP A 428 -20.63 -81.07 -170.76
N ALA A 429 -21.26 -81.90 -169.92
CA ALA A 429 -20.90 -82.07 -168.52
C ALA A 429 -19.45 -82.55 -168.30
N LEU A 430 -18.85 -83.20 -169.30
CA LEU A 430 -17.46 -83.68 -169.27
C LEU A 430 -16.41 -82.57 -169.41
N PHE A 431 -16.80 -81.33 -169.72
CA PHE A 431 -15.88 -80.21 -169.89
C PHE A 431 -15.94 -79.16 -168.77
N LEU A 432 -16.65 -79.45 -167.67
CA LEU A 432 -16.69 -78.59 -166.49
C LEU A 432 -15.47 -78.85 -165.56
N PRO A 433 -14.83 -77.81 -165.01
CA PRO A 433 -13.54 -77.94 -164.32
C PRO A 433 -13.54 -78.85 -163.08
N ALA A 434 -12.47 -79.63 -162.94
CA ALA A 434 -12.33 -80.77 -162.02
C ALA A 434 -12.17 -80.46 -160.51
N TRP A 435 -12.49 -79.24 -160.03
CA TRP A 435 -12.41 -78.85 -158.62
C TRP A 435 -13.76 -78.75 -157.89
N GLN A 436 -14.89 -79.04 -158.56
CA GLN A 436 -16.21 -79.10 -157.89
C GLN A 436 -16.69 -80.53 -157.58
N GLN A 437 -15.98 -81.58 -158.02
CA GLN A 437 -16.33 -83.00 -157.79
C GLN A 437 -15.12 -83.81 -157.27
N ALA A 438 -14.55 -83.42 -156.14
CA ALA A 438 -13.71 -84.31 -155.35
C ALA A 438 -13.73 -83.89 -153.87
N SER A 439 -13.88 -84.87 -152.98
CA SER A 439 -13.70 -84.85 -151.51
C SER A 439 -14.88 -84.47 -150.60
N SER A 440 -15.76 -85.45 -150.37
CA SER A 440 -15.81 -86.09 -149.05
C SER A 440 -14.96 -87.37 -149.13
N PRO A 441 -14.56 -88.07 -148.04
CA PRO A 441 -14.12 -87.71 -146.68
C PRO A 441 -12.69 -88.26 -146.39
N ALA A 442 -11.93 -87.76 -145.39
CA ALA A 442 -10.75 -88.49 -144.87
C ALA A 442 -10.24 -88.03 -143.49
N ARG A 443 -10.42 -88.89 -142.48
CA ARG A 443 -9.41 -89.24 -141.45
C ARG A 443 -8.32 -90.11 -142.14
N PRO A 444 -7.06 -90.32 -141.65
CA PRO A 444 -6.60 -90.45 -140.25
C PRO A 444 -5.13 -89.96 -139.98
N GLY A 445 -4.55 -90.24 -138.79
CA GLY A 445 -3.09 -90.47 -138.67
C GLY A 445 -2.29 -89.75 -137.57
N SER A 446 -2.02 -90.49 -136.47
CA SER A 446 -0.81 -90.53 -135.63
C SER A 446 0.09 -89.29 -135.44
N VAL A 447 0.28 -88.85 -134.18
CA VAL A 447 1.49 -89.12 -133.36
C VAL A 447 1.33 -88.63 -131.91
N ALA A 448 1.56 -89.52 -130.95
CA ALA A 448 2.12 -89.22 -129.63
C ALA A 448 3.66 -89.17 -129.77
N PRO A 449 4.48 -88.61 -128.84
CA PRO A 449 4.63 -89.19 -127.50
C PRO A 449 5.03 -88.22 -126.34
N SER A 450 4.97 -88.76 -125.10
CA SER A 450 5.93 -88.64 -123.98
C SER A 450 6.52 -87.24 -123.64
N THR A 451 6.48 -86.72 -122.41
CA THR A 451 7.05 -87.31 -121.18
C THR A 451 6.59 -86.49 -119.95
N ARG A 452 6.25 -87.17 -118.85
CA ARG A 452 6.17 -86.68 -117.45
C ARG A 452 7.61 -86.54 -116.88
N PRO A 453 7.89 -86.23 -115.58
CA PRO A 453 7.02 -85.83 -114.45
C PRO A 453 7.58 -84.65 -113.61
N GLY A 454 6.74 -84.01 -112.78
CA GLY A 454 6.89 -84.08 -111.32
C GLY A 454 7.54 -82.80 -110.77
N SER A 455 7.30 -82.28 -109.57
CA SER A 455 6.57 -82.73 -108.38
C SER A 455 6.32 -81.46 -107.53
N ARG A 456 5.12 -81.22 -106.97
CA ARG A 456 4.77 -81.52 -105.55
C ARG A 456 5.42 -80.53 -104.56
N LYS A 457 4.74 -79.90 -103.59
CA LYS A 457 3.34 -79.78 -103.16
C LYS A 457 3.36 -78.72 -102.05
N GLN A 458 2.28 -77.92 -102.01
CA GLN A 458 1.42 -77.68 -100.85
C GLN A 458 1.99 -77.20 -99.51
N ARG A 459 1.36 -76.10 -99.08
CA ARG A 459 0.64 -75.88 -97.80
C ARG A 459 1.49 -75.93 -96.53
N GLY A 460 1.40 -74.97 -95.62
CA GLY A 460 0.30 -74.06 -95.33
C GLY A 460 -0.09 -74.23 -93.86
N GLN A 461 -0.60 -73.13 -93.27
CA GLN A 461 -1.43 -73.09 -92.07
C GLN A 461 -0.71 -73.46 -90.75
N THR A 462 -0.91 -72.80 -89.60
CA THR A 462 -1.95 -71.87 -89.15
C THR A 462 -1.60 -71.38 -87.74
N GLN A 463 -2.06 -70.15 -87.46
CA GLN A 463 -2.72 -69.68 -86.23
C GLN A 463 -1.96 -69.59 -84.89
N GLY A 464 -2.15 -68.43 -84.25
CA GLY A 464 -2.78 -68.45 -82.93
C GLY A 464 -2.17 -67.51 -81.88
N ALA A 465 -2.94 -66.46 -81.55
CA ALA A 465 -3.14 -65.81 -80.23
C ALA A 465 -1.92 -65.36 -79.40
N GLY A 466 -1.80 -64.07 -79.08
CA GLY A 466 -2.28 -63.46 -77.81
C GLY A 466 -1.07 -63.34 -76.85
N GLU A 467 -0.73 -62.28 -76.11
CA GLU A 467 -1.40 -61.17 -75.42
C GLU A 467 -0.40 -59.98 -75.32
N ALA A 468 -0.82 -58.70 -75.39
CA ALA A 468 -1.03 -57.74 -74.26
C ALA A 468 0.05 -57.78 -73.15
N GLY A 469 0.58 -56.69 -72.59
CA GLY A 469 0.36 -55.24 -72.65
C GLY A 469 1.58 -54.55 -72.00
N GLN A 470 1.77 -53.24 -72.11
CA GLN A 470 1.39 -52.15 -71.17
C GLN A 470 2.09 -50.90 -71.78
N VAL A 471 1.75 -49.62 -71.59
CA VAL A 471 1.46 -48.76 -70.41
C VAL A 471 0.77 -47.52 -71.07
N GLU A 472 -0.20 -46.79 -70.51
CA GLU A 472 -0.03 -45.76 -69.47
C GLU A 472 -1.37 -45.02 -69.23
N GLN A 473 -1.63 -44.74 -67.94
CA GLN A 473 -2.37 -43.64 -67.24
C GLN A 473 -3.30 -42.71 -68.04
N GLY A 474 -4.42 -42.19 -67.52
CA GLY A 474 -5.00 -42.14 -66.18
C GLY A 474 -6.14 -41.10 -66.19
N GLN A 475 -7.17 -41.27 -65.36
CA GLN A 475 -8.25 -40.29 -65.17
C GLN A 475 -8.71 -40.27 -63.70
N GLU A 476 -8.73 -39.04 -63.18
CA GLU A 476 -9.74 -38.35 -62.33
C GLU A 476 -10.50 -39.02 -61.18
N GLU A 477 -10.55 -38.21 -60.10
CA GLU A 477 -11.68 -37.94 -59.19
C GLU A 477 -12.17 -39.05 -58.23
N LYS A 478 -12.06 -38.82 -56.90
CA LYS A 478 -12.99 -38.02 -56.07
C LYS A 478 -12.99 -38.48 -54.59
N GLU A 479 -13.24 -37.47 -53.75
CA GLU A 479 -13.95 -37.50 -52.46
C GLU A 479 -13.39 -38.28 -51.25
N GLY A 480 -13.36 -37.57 -50.12
CA GLY A 480 -14.00 -38.09 -48.91
C GLY A 480 -13.15 -38.22 -47.65
N GLY A 481 -13.16 -37.15 -46.83
CA GLY A 481 -13.49 -37.26 -45.41
C GLY A 481 -12.42 -37.70 -44.40
N GLY A 482 -12.30 -36.91 -43.33
CA GLY A 482 -12.36 -37.47 -41.98
C GLY A 482 -11.10 -37.47 -41.12
N GLN A 483 -11.05 -36.47 -40.23
CA GLN A 483 -10.80 -36.58 -38.77
C GLN A 483 -9.45 -37.07 -38.19
N GLN A 484 -8.95 -36.22 -37.29
CA GLN A 484 -8.40 -36.51 -35.95
C GLN A 484 -7.11 -37.35 -35.87
N GLN A 485 -5.99 -36.71 -35.52
CA GLN A 485 -5.59 -36.44 -34.13
C GLN A 485 -4.57 -35.30 -34.09
#